data_AF-A0A257IQH9-F1
#
_entry.id   AF-A0A257IQH9-F1
#
_cell.length_a   1.000
_cell.length_b   1.000
_cell.length_c   1.000
_cell.angle_alpha   90.00
_cell.angle_beta   90.00
_cell.angle_gamma   90.00
#
_symmetry.space_group_name_H-M   'P 1'
#
loop_
_entity.id
_entity.type
_entity.pdbx_description
1 polymer ?
#
loop_
_entity_poly.entity_id
_entity_poly.type
_entity_poly.pdbx_seq_one_letter_code
_entity_poly.pdbx_strand_id
1 'polypeptide(L)'
;MATVREQLSGACTTEIASFDEFASLLAGGADGFDHNVFDTAPVGHTLRLLSLPQAWSGFLAGNDRGASCLGPHSGLKMQEARFKAALAALSDAAQTTVVLVSRPDQGALAEAARTADELRGLGLHNQRLAINGVFHATRRDDAVACAIEALGTQALAQMAPVLQALPQDQVPLRVFDPVGL
;
A
#
# COMPACT_ATOMS: atom_id res chain seq x y z
N MET A 1 -19.53 21.54 -5.25
CA MET A 1 -19.37 21.54 -3.77
C MET A 1 -20.10 20.39 -3.06
N ALA A 2 -20.99 19.63 -3.69
CA ALA A 2 -21.57 18.42 -3.09
C ALA A 2 -20.65 17.18 -3.19
N THR A 3 -19.80 17.12 -4.22
CA THR A 3 -19.01 15.94 -4.60
C THR A 3 -17.91 15.56 -3.60
N VAL A 4 -17.24 16.54 -2.98
CA VAL A 4 -16.19 16.28 -1.97
C VAL A 4 -16.80 15.76 -0.66
N ARG A 5 -17.99 16.23 -0.31
CA ARG A 5 -18.67 15.87 0.94
C ARG A 5 -19.29 14.48 0.87
N GLU A 6 -19.73 14.07 -0.32
CA GLU A 6 -20.22 12.72 -0.62
C GLU A 6 -19.09 11.68 -0.73
N GLN A 7 -17.88 12.10 -1.14
CA GLN A 7 -16.69 11.24 -1.11
C GLN A 7 -16.16 10.94 0.30
N LEU A 8 -16.64 11.63 1.34
CA LEU A 8 -16.11 11.54 2.71
C LEU A 8 -17.00 10.74 3.68
N SER A 9 -18.13 10.17 3.25
CA SER A 9 -19.20 9.77 4.19
C SER A 9 -19.37 8.26 4.47
N GLY A 10 -18.55 7.36 3.91
CA GLY A 10 -18.74 5.92 4.13
C GLY A 10 -17.45 5.09 4.25
N ALA A 11 -16.72 4.92 3.15
CA ALA A 11 -15.48 4.14 3.10
C ALA A 11 -14.24 4.96 3.55
N CYS A 12 -14.24 6.27 3.29
CA CYS A 12 -13.10 7.15 3.59
C CYS A 12 -12.85 7.36 5.10
N THR A 13 -13.83 7.24 5.98
CA THR A 13 -13.62 7.51 7.43
C THR A 13 -12.75 6.44 8.09
N THR A 14 -12.96 5.16 7.75
CA THR A 14 -12.16 4.05 8.28
C THR A 14 -10.74 4.08 7.72
N GLU A 15 -10.59 4.42 6.44
CA GLU A 15 -9.29 4.57 5.79
C GLU A 15 -8.49 5.74 6.38
N ILE A 16 -9.14 6.88 6.64
CA ILE A 16 -8.51 8.05 7.29
C ILE A 16 -8.13 7.75 8.74
N ALA A 17 -8.98 7.05 9.50
CA ALA A 17 -8.68 6.68 10.89
C ALA A 17 -7.53 5.67 10.98
N SER A 18 -7.53 4.66 10.11
CA SER A 18 -6.42 3.68 10.03
C SER A 18 -5.12 4.36 9.62
N PHE A 19 -5.20 5.36 8.74
CA PHE A 19 -4.02 6.15 8.37
C PHE A 19 -3.53 7.06 9.50
N ASP A 20 -4.40 7.67 10.31
CA ASP A 20 -3.94 8.54 11.41
C ASP A 20 -3.15 7.75 12.46
N GLU A 21 -3.58 6.52 12.76
CA GLU A 21 -2.82 5.58 13.59
C GLU A 21 -1.50 5.17 12.93
N PHE A 22 -1.53 4.85 11.64
CA PHE A 22 -0.32 4.54 10.87
C PHE A 22 0.69 5.70 10.85
N ALA A 23 0.21 6.93 10.64
CA ALA A 23 0.99 8.16 10.67
C ALA A 23 1.55 8.45 12.06
N SER A 24 0.81 8.10 13.13
CA SER A 24 1.31 8.13 14.51
C SER A 24 2.57 7.28 14.67
N LEU A 25 2.48 6.03 14.21
CA LEU A 25 3.53 5.05 14.40
C LEU A 25 4.77 5.40 13.56
N LEU A 26 4.57 5.90 12.34
CA LEU A 26 5.66 6.39 11.50
C LEU A 26 6.31 7.68 12.02
N ALA A 27 5.58 8.54 12.71
CA ALA A 27 6.09 9.82 13.22
C ALA A 27 6.77 9.71 14.62
N GLY A 28 7.17 8.50 15.03
CA GLY A 28 7.90 8.27 16.29
C GLY A 28 7.08 7.62 17.40
N GLY A 29 5.93 7.01 17.10
CA GLY A 29 5.12 6.29 18.10
C GLY A 29 5.60 4.89 18.47
N ALA A 30 6.74 4.43 17.92
CA ALA A 30 7.23 3.07 18.04
C ALA A 30 8.57 2.96 18.79
N ASP A 31 8.72 3.71 19.87
CA ASP A 31 9.90 3.66 20.73
C ASP A 31 10.12 2.24 21.28
N GLY A 32 11.32 1.69 21.13
CA GLY A 32 11.73 0.40 21.71
C GLY A 32 11.86 -0.77 20.73
N PHE A 33 11.64 -0.56 19.42
CA PHE A 33 11.85 -1.57 18.39
C PHE A 33 12.81 -1.07 17.31
N ASP A 34 13.68 -1.96 16.80
CA ASP A 34 14.56 -1.65 15.66
C ASP A 34 13.78 -1.58 14.34
N HIS A 35 12.69 -2.35 14.23
CA HIS A 35 11.87 -2.47 13.03
C HIS A 35 10.39 -2.60 13.38
N ASN A 36 9.55 -1.92 12.59
CA ASN A 36 8.09 -2.00 12.67
C ASN A 36 7.54 -2.59 11.38
N VAL A 37 6.72 -3.65 11.49
CA VAL A 37 6.12 -4.33 10.33
C VAL A 37 4.63 -4.04 10.31
N PHE A 38 4.16 -3.54 9.17
CA PHE A 38 2.75 -3.31 8.91
C PHE A 38 2.28 -4.35 7.88
N ASP A 39 1.31 -5.17 8.27
CA ASP A 39 0.72 -6.23 7.40
C ASP A 39 -0.14 -5.64 6.26
N THR A 40 -0.49 -4.37 6.36
CA THR A 40 -1.14 -3.63 5.29
C THR A 40 -0.41 -2.32 5.07
N ALA A 41 -0.15 -1.99 3.80
CA ALA A 41 0.18 -0.64 3.41
C ALA A 41 -1.11 0.09 3.02
N PRO A 42 -1.23 1.40 3.26
CA PRO A 42 -2.28 2.17 2.62
C PRO A 42 -2.11 2.03 1.10
N VAL A 43 -3.19 1.71 0.38
CA VAL A 43 -3.20 1.57 -1.08
C VAL A 43 -4.42 2.30 -1.69
N GLY A 44 -4.37 2.62 -2.98
CA GLY A 44 -5.51 3.18 -3.71
C GLY A 44 -5.99 4.54 -3.20
N HIS A 45 -7.27 4.65 -2.83
CA HIS A 45 -7.87 5.93 -2.39
C HIS A 45 -7.18 6.52 -1.16
N THR A 46 -6.74 5.69 -0.21
CA THR A 46 -6.06 6.15 1.01
C THR A 46 -4.76 6.88 0.66
N LEU A 47 -3.95 6.35 -0.28
CA LEU A 47 -2.75 7.03 -0.76
C LEU A 47 -3.05 8.27 -1.62
N ARG A 48 -4.10 8.23 -2.43
CA ARG A 48 -4.53 9.40 -3.22
C ARG A 48 -4.99 10.55 -2.33
N LEU A 49 -5.60 10.27 -1.17
CA LEU A 49 -5.89 11.27 -0.15
C LEU A 49 -4.62 11.93 0.40
N LEU A 50 -3.50 11.20 0.48
CA LEU A 50 -2.18 11.75 0.88
C LEU A 50 -1.52 12.61 -0.20
N SER A 51 -1.83 12.34 -1.47
CA SER A 51 -1.32 13.09 -2.64
C SER A 51 -2.01 14.44 -2.86
N LEU A 52 -3.02 14.75 -2.04
CA LEU A 52 -3.78 16.00 -2.10
C LEU A 52 -3.33 17.08 -1.09
N PRO A 53 -2.03 17.32 -0.76
CA PRO A 53 -1.65 18.46 0.08
C PRO A 53 -2.24 19.78 -0.43
N GLN A 54 -2.39 19.94 -1.76
CA GLN A 54 -3.01 21.13 -2.36
C GLN A 54 -4.52 21.25 -2.09
N ALA A 55 -5.27 20.16 -1.98
CA ALA A 55 -6.67 20.23 -1.62
C ALA A 55 -6.83 20.63 -0.15
N TRP A 56 -5.94 20.14 0.72
CA TRP A 56 -5.90 20.52 2.14
C TRP A 56 -5.42 21.96 2.33
N SER A 57 -4.30 22.36 1.72
CA SER A 57 -3.79 23.73 1.81
C SER A 57 -4.74 24.75 1.18
N GLY A 58 -5.37 24.42 0.05
CA GLY A 58 -6.37 25.26 -0.61
C GLY A 58 -7.69 25.36 0.16
N PHE A 59 -8.15 24.25 0.77
CA PHE A 59 -9.30 24.24 1.67
C PHE A 59 -9.02 25.03 2.95
N LEU A 60 -7.81 24.92 3.52
CA LEU A 60 -7.39 25.65 4.72
C LEU A 60 -7.16 27.14 4.45
N ALA A 61 -6.63 27.51 3.28
CA ALA A 61 -6.45 28.91 2.88
C ALA A 61 -7.78 29.61 2.51
N GLY A 62 -8.78 28.86 2.05
CA GLY A 62 -10.09 29.38 1.66
C GLY A 62 -11.14 29.44 2.79
N ASN A 63 -10.90 28.81 3.94
CA ASN A 63 -11.88 28.63 5.02
C ASN A 63 -11.59 29.43 6.29
N ASP A 64 -11.12 30.68 6.17
CA ASP A 64 -11.00 31.61 7.30
C ASP A 64 -12.37 32.02 7.91
N ARG A 65 -13.51 31.62 7.30
CA ARG A 65 -14.85 32.10 7.70
C ARG A 65 -15.98 31.06 7.85
N GLY A 66 -15.75 29.75 7.84
CA GLY A 66 -16.94 28.88 7.85
C GLY A 66 -16.84 27.37 8.02
N ALA A 67 -15.74 26.79 8.51
CA ALA A 67 -15.71 25.36 8.83
C ALA A 67 -16.40 25.08 10.19
N SER A 68 -17.69 25.41 10.32
CA SER A 68 -18.49 25.22 11.54
C SER A 68 -18.78 23.73 11.86
N CYS A 69 -18.55 22.83 10.90
CA CYS A 69 -18.87 21.39 11.03
C CYS A 69 -17.65 20.49 11.28
N LEU A 70 -16.46 21.06 11.28
CA LEU A 70 -15.21 20.37 11.59
C LEU A 70 -14.62 21.15 12.75
N GLY A 71 -14.34 20.48 13.87
CA GLY A 71 -13.93 21.11 15.13
C GLY A 71 -12.72 22.06 15.03
N PRO A 72 -12.28 22.64 16.15
CA PRO A 72 -11.42 23.81 16.18
C PRO A 72 -10.24 23.73 15.21
N HIS A 73 -10.03 24.81 14.46
CA HIS A 73 -9.05 25.00 13.38
C HIS A 73 -7.61 24.51 13.67
N SER A 74 -7.24 24.25 14.93
CA SER A 74 -5.96 23.67 15.36
C SER A 74 -5.83 22.18 15.02
N GLY A 75 -6.91 21.39 15.10
CA GLY A 75 -6.86 19.94 14.85
C GLY A 75 -6.50 19.59 13.41
N LEU A 76 -7.01 20.37 12.46
CA LEU A 76 -6.79 20.16 11.02
C LEU A 76 -5.37 20.50 10.56
N LYS A 77 -4.73 21.54 11.13
CA LYS A 77 -3.32 21.88 10.83
C LYS A 77 -2.35 20.87 11.44
N MET A 78 -2.65 20.39 12.65
CA MET A 78 -1.85 19.36 13.30
C MET A 78 -1.91 18.04 12.52
N GLN A 79 -3.09 17.71 11.99
CA GLN A 79 -3.26 16.59 11.05
C GLN A 79 -2.39 16.77 9.79
N GLU A 80 -2.44 17.92 9.11
CA GLU A 80 -1.62 18.16 7.90
C GLU A 80 -0.11 17.95 8.14
N ALA A 81 0.43 18.46 9.25
CA ALA A 81 1.83 18.27 9.61
C ALA A 81 2.18 16.79 9.82
N ARG A 82 1.33 16.05 10.53
CA ARG A 82 1.48 14.61 10.75
C ARG A 82 1.44 13.82 9.44
N PHE A 83 0.51 14.17 8.54
CA PHE A 83 0.41 13.57 7.21
C PHE A 83 1.68 13.78 6.39
N LYS A 84 2.23 15.00 6.37
CA LYS A 84 3.49 15.29 5.67
C LYS A 84 4.66 14.51 6.27
N ALA A 85 4.74 14.42 7.59
CA ALA A 85 5.77 13.63 8.26
C ALA A 85 5.67 12.14 7.92
N ALA A 86 4.46 11.57 7.92
CA ALA A 86 4.23 10.18 7.53
C ALA A 86 4.61 9.91 6.07
N LEU A 87 4.22 10.79 5.14
CA LEU A 87 4.60 10.66 3.73
C LEU A 87 6.13 10.79 3.54
N ALA A 88 6.78 11.68 4.27
CA ALA A 88 8.23 11.81 4.26
C ALA A 88 8.92 10.54 4.77
N ALA A 89 8.45 9.96 5.88
CA ALA A 89 8.97 8.70 6.41
C ALA A 89 8.73 7.53 5.44
N LEU A 90 7.55 7.46 4.81
CA LEU A 90 7.22 6.46 3.79
C LEU A 90 8.11 6.55 2.53
N SER A 91 8.47 7.77 2.13
CA SER A 91 9.27 8.03 0.92
C SER A 91 10.77 7.92 1.19
N ASP A 92 11.20 7.90 2.45
CA ASP A 92 12.60 7.72 2.83
C ASP A 92 13.00 6.25 2.73
N ALA A 93 13.80 5.93 1.71
CA ALA A 93 14.32 4.60 1.47
C ALA A 93 15.22 4.06 2.60
N ALA A 94 15.80 4.92 3.45
CA ALA A 94 16.58 4.49 4.60
C ALA A 94 15.70 4.04 5.78
N GLN A 95 14.43 4.45 5.80
CA GLN A 95 13.49 4.15 6.90
C GLN A 95 12.41 3.15 6.50
N THR A 96 11.92 3.23 5.27
CA THR A 96 10.77 2.45 4.80
C THR A 96 11.13 1.60 3.59
N THR A 97 10.70 0.33 3.63
CA THR A 97 10.65 -0.55 2.47
C THR A 97 9.20 -0.99 2.28
N VAL A 98 8.67 -0.89 1.06
CA VAL A 98 7.34 -1.41 0.72
C VAL A 98 7.49 -2.78 0.08
N VAL A 99 6.81 -3.79 0.64
CA VAL A 99 6.80 -5.15 0.08
C VAL A 99 5.48 -5.39 -0.62
N LEU A 100 5.52 -5.48 -1.94
CA LEU A 100 4.38 -5.87 -2.77
C LEU A 100 4.26 -7.40 -2.72
N VAL A 101 3.17 -7.91 -2.15
CA VAL A 101 2.89 -9.34 -2.13
C VAL A 101 1.92 -9.68 -3.26
N SER A 102 2.27 -10.64 -4.11
CA SER A 102 1.42 -11.11 -5.21
C SER A 102 1.52 -12.63 -5.37
N ARG A 103 0.75 -13.20 -6.30
CA ARG A 103 0.81 -14.62 -6.68
C ARG A 103 1.17 -14.75 -8.16
N PRO A 104 1.65 -15.93 -8.63
CA PRO A 104 1.82 -16.25 -10.06
C PRO A 104 0.49 -16.32 -10.82
N ASP A 105 -0.22 -15.20 -10.90
CA ASP A 105 -1.50 -15.04 -11.56
C ASP A 105 -1.49 -13.73 -12.34
N GLN A 106 -2.01 -13.72 -13.56
CA GLN A 106 -1.95 -12.55 -14.44
C GLN A 106 -2.67 -11.34 -13.84
N GLY A 107 -3.84 -11.54 -13.23
CA GLY A 107 -4.62 -10.47 -12.62
C GLY A 107 -3.93 -9.89 -11.39
N ALA A 108 -3.42 -10.78 -10.52
CA ALA A 108 -2.70 -10.39 -9.31
C ALA A 108 -1.40 -9.64 -9.61
N LEU A 109 -0.63 -10.08 -10.61
CA LEU A 109 0.59 -9.39 -11.04
C LEU A 109 0.27 -8.06 -11.74
N ALA A 110 -0.83 -7.99 -12.50
CA ALA A 110 -1.26 -6.74 -13.13
C ALA A 110 -1.68 -5.68 -12.10
N GLU A 111 -2.37 -6.08 -11.02
CA GLU A 111 -2.69 -5.16 -9.93
C GLU A 111 -1.43 -4.73 -9.17
N ALA A 112 -0.55 -5.67 -8.81
CA ALA A 112 0.71 -5.33 -8.15
C ALA A 112 1.56 -4.36 -8.98
N ALA A 113 1.57 -4.50 -10.32
CA ALA A 113 2.24 -3.57 -11.22
C ALA A 113 1.63 -2.16 -11.17
N ARG A 114 0.29 -2.06 -11.21
CA ARG A 114 -0.41 -0.77 -11.04
C ARG A 114 -0.09 -0.13 -9.70
N THR A 115 -0.16 -0.90 -8.61
CA THR A 115 0.18 -0.41 -7.26
C THR A 115 1.62 0.07 -7.19
N ALA A 116 2.57 -0.65 -7.80
CA ALA A 116 3.98 -0.25 -7.84
C ALA A 116 4.18 1.11 -8.52
N ASP A 117 3.50 1.35 -9.65
CA ASP A 117 3.52 2.63 -10.37
C ASP A 117 2.91 3.76 -9.55
N GLU A 118 1.74 3.53 -8.93
CA GLU A 118 1.09 4.52 -8.07
C GLU A 118 1.98 4.93 -6.88
N LEU A 119 2.56 3.94 -6.18
CA LEU A 119 3.49 4.16 -5.08
C LEU A 119 4.75 4.92 -5.51
N ARG A 120 5.32 4.59 -6.68
CA ARG A 120 6.46 5.35 -7.23
C ARG A 120 6.09 6.79 -7.55
N GLY A 121 4.88 7.03 -8.07
CA GLY A 121 4.36 8.37 -8.32
C GLY A 121 4.25 9.23 -7.06
N LEU A 122 4.18 8.60 -5.89
CA LEU A 122 4.12 9.25 -4.58
C LEU A 122 5.49 9.39 -3.89
N GLY A 123 6.57 8.92 -4.52
CA GLY A 123 7.93 8.98 -3.97
C GLY A 123 8.37 7.71 -3.21
N LEU A 124 7.52 6.69 -3.11
CA LEU A 124 7.84 5.44 -2.41
C LEU A 124 8.63 4.53 -3.36
N HIS A 125 9.91 4.83 -3.55
CA HIS A 125 10.76 4.14 -4.53
C HIS A 125 11.40 2.84 -4.01
N ASN A 126 11.53 2.69 -2.69
CA ASN A 126 12.14 1.51 -2.08
C ASN A 126 11.13 0.36 -1.97
N GLN A 127 10.89 -0.30 -3.10
CA GLN A 127 9.91 -1.39 -3.23
C GLN A 127 10.58 -2.74 -3.47
N ARG A 128 9.99 -3.81 -2.94
CA ARG A 128 10.34 -5.21 -3.21
C ARG A 128 9.10 -5.99 -3.63
N LEU A 129 9.28 -7.08 -4.37
CA LEU A 129 8.21 -7.99 -4.77
C LEU A 129 8.38 -9.35 -4.09
N ALA A 130 7.37 -9.78 -3.33
CA ALA A 130 7.26 -11.12 -2.80
C ALA A 130 6.20 -11.90 -3.60
N ILE A 131 6.63 -12.93 -4.33
CA ILE A 131 5.76 -13.79 -5.11
C ILE A 131 5.42 -15.00 -4.27
N ASN A 132 4.23 -15.00 -3.68
CA ASN A 132 3.78 -16.03 -2.77
C ASN A 132 3.02 -17.15 -3.50
N GLY A 133 3.16 -18.38 -2.98
CA GLY A 133 2.40 -19.53 -3.47
C GLY A 133 2.84 -20.02 -4.84
N VAL A 134 4.15 -19.99 -5.14
CA VAL A 134 4.68 -20.55 -6.39
C VAL A 134 4.48 -22.06 -6.40
N PHE A 135 3.63 -22.53 -7.30
CA PHE A 135 3.28 -23.94 -7.42
C PHE A 135 4.24 -24.65 -8.37
N HIS A 136 4.76 -25.80 -7.92
CA HIS A 136 5.52 -26.72 -8.75
C HIS A 136 4.87 -28.10 -8.75
N ALA A 137 4.64 -28.64 -9.94
CA ALA A 137 4.01 -29.95 -10.08
C ALA A 137 4.99 -31.06 -9.68
N THR A 138 4.70 -31.76 -8.58
CA THR A 138 5.52 -32.90 -8.12
C THR A 138 5.33 -34.14 -9.00
N ARG A 139 4.16 -34.27 -9.63
CA ARG A 139 3.78 -35.37 -10.52
C ARG A 139 3.53 -34.85 -11.93
N ARG A 140 4.32 -35.33 -12.89
CA ARG A 140 4.22 -34.93 -14.31
C ARG A 140 3.12 -35.67 -15.08
N ASP A 141 2.58 -36.73 -14.50
CA ASP A 141 1.44 -37.48 -15.04
C ASP A 141 0.08 -36.89 -14.63
N ASP A 142 0.07 -35.93 -13.71
CA ASP A 142 -1.11 -35.15 -13.35
C ASP A 142 -1.24 -33.93 -14.30
N ALA A 143 -2.18 -34.04 -15.23
CA ALA A 143 -2.43 -33.00 -16.23
C ALA A 143 -2.92 -31.68 -15.60
N VAL A 144 -3.65 -31.74 -14.49
CA VAL A 144 -4.16 -30.54 -13.80
C VAL A 144 -3.02 -29.84 -13.07
N ALA A 145 -2.17 -30.58 -12.35
CA ALA A 145 -1.00 -30.01 -11.72
C ALA A 145 -0.06 -29.35 -12.75
N CYS A 146 0.21 -30.03 -13.87
CA CYS A 146 1.02 -29.46 -14.94
C CYS A 146 0.39 -28.17 -15.52
N ALA A 147 -0.93 -28.13 -15.68
CA ALA A 147 -1.63 -26.94 -16.16
C ALA A 147 -1.53 -25.76 -15.18
N ILE A 148 -1.67 -25.99 -13.88
CA ILE A 148 -1.53 -24.95 -12.85
C ILE A 148 -0.10 -24.38 -12.83
N GLU A 149 0.91 -25.24 -12.87
CA GLU A 149 2.32 -24.80 -12.94
C GLU A 149 2.59 -24.01 -14.22
N ALA A 150 2.06 -24.46 -15.36
CA ALA A 150 2.21 -23.77 -16.64
C ALA A 150 1.57 -22.36 -16.62
N LEU A 151 0.36 -22.23 -16.05
CA LEU A 151 -0.31 -20.94 -15.87
C LEU A 151 0.53 -19.98 -15.01
N GLY A 152 1.06 -20.46 -13.89
CA GLY A 152 1.92 -19.66 -13.01
C GLY A 152 3.21 -19.23 -13.70
N THR A 153 3.87 -20.16 -14.39
CA THR A 153 5.10 -19.89 -15.15
C THR A 153 4.86 -18.87 -16.26
N GLN A 154 3.75 -18.99 -16.99
CA GLN A 154 3.37 -18.05 -18.02
C GLN A 154 3.08 -16.65 -17.44
N ALA A 155 2.37 -16.56 -16.32
CA ALA A 155 2.10 -15.29 -15.66
C ALA A 155 3.39 -14.59 -15.22
N LEU A 156 4.35 -15.32 -14.66
CA LEU A 156 5.66 -14.79 -14.29
C LEU A 156 6.49 -14.34 -15.50
N ALA A 157 6.48 -15.12 -16.59
CA ALA A 157 7.18 -14.75 -17.82
C ALA A 157 6.59 -13.49 -18.49
N GLN A 158 5.29 -13.26 -18.33
CA GLN A 158 4.57 -12.10 -18.88
C GLN A 158 4.44 -10.94 -17.88
N MET A 159 5.12 -11.03 -16.73
CA MET A 159 5.09 -10.00 -15.70
C MET A 159 5.53 -8.65 -16.25
N ALA A 160 4.86 -7.57 -15.83
CA ALA A 160 5.17 -6.23 -16.31
C ALA A 160 6.62 -5.81 -15.98
N PRO A 161 7.32 -5.06 -16.86
CA PRO A 161 8.73 -4.69 -16.67
C PRO A 161 9.02 -3.98 -15.35
N VAL A 162 8.04 -3.19 -14.89
CA VAL A 162 8.05 -2.53 -13.59
C VAL A 162 8.33 -3.48 -12.43
N LEU A 163 7.65 -4.63 -12.40
CA LEU A 163 7.81 -5.62 -11.36
C LEU A 163 9.08 -6.43 -11.57
N GLN A 164 9.44 -6.71 -12.82
CA GLN A 164 10.68 -7.42 -13.17
C GLN A 164 11.93 -6.69 -12.65
N ALA A 165 11.89 -5.35 -12.62
CA ALA A 165 13.00 -4.52 -12.15
C ALA A 165 13.14 -4.44 -10.63
N LEU A 166 12.13 -4.87 -9.85
CA LEU A 166 12.20 -4.86 -8.39
C LEU A 166 13.07 -6.02 -7.89
N PRO A 167 13.72 -5.90 -6.71
CA PRO A 167 14.22 -7.06 -5.99
C PRO A 167 13.07 -8.02 -5.67
N GLN A 168 13.27 -9.31 -5.96
CA GLN A 168 12.20 -10.32 -5.88
C GLN A 168 12.58 -11.49 -5.00
N ASP A 169 11.61 -11.97 -4.23
CA ASP A 169 11.68 -13.18 -3.45
C ASP A 169 10.49 -14.08 -3.82
N GLN A 170 10.72 -15.39 -3.98
CA GLN A 170 9.67 -16.35 -4.31
C GLN A 170 9.45 -17.33 -3.16
N VAL A 171 8.20 -17.47 -2.74
CA VAL A 171 7.78 -18.39 -1.67
C VAL A 171 6.99 -19.53 -2.30
N PRO A 172 7.42 -20.80 -2.12
CA PRO A 172 6.72 -21.94 -2.70
C PRO A 172 5.36 -22.16 -2.04
N LEU A 173 4.41 -22.70 -2.79
CA LEU A 173 3.12 -23.13 -2.24
C LEU A 173 3.35 -24.23 -1.19
N ARG A 174 2.84 -24.01 0.02
CA ARG A 174 2.85 -25.01 1.10
C ARG A 174 1.59 -25.87 1.03
N VAL A 175 1.72 -27.12 1.49
CA VAL A 175 0.61 -28.09 1.54
C VAL A 175 -0.29 -27.90 2.77
N PHE A 176 0.07 -26.98 3.66
CA PHE A 176 -0.66 -26.64 4.88
C PHE A 176 -0.62 -25.13 5.09
N ASP A 177 -1.64 -24.61 5.76
CA ASP A 177 -1.63 -23.24 6.24
C ASP A 177 -0.68 -23.13 7.44
N PRO A 178 0.30 -22.21 7.42
CA PRO A 178 1.20 -22.04 8.54
C PRO A 178 0.40 -21.55 9.76
N VAL A 179 0.34 -22.36 10.80
CA VAL A 179 -0.26 -22.02 12.10
C VAL A 179 0.76 -22.25 13.21
N GLY A 180 0.90 -21.28 14.10
CA GLY A 180 1.85 -21.33 15.22
C GLY A 180 3.26 -20.80 14.89
N LEU A 181 4.10 -20.78 15.94
CA LEU A 181 5.56 -20.58 15.89
C LEU A 181 6.26 -21.93 16.08
#